data_AF-A0A0F8WGD9-F1
#
_entry.id   AF-A0A0F8WGD9-F1
#
_cell.length_a   1.000
_cell.length_b   1.000
_cell.length_c   1.000
_cell.angle_alpha   90.00
_cell.angle_beta   90.00
_cell.angle_gamma   90.00
#
_symmetry.space_group_name_H-M   'P 1'
#
loop_
_entity.id
_entity.type
_entity.pdbx_description
1 polymer ?
#
loop_
_entity_poly.entity_id
_entity_poly.type
_entity_poly.pdbx_seq_one_letter_code
_entity_poly.pdbx_strand_id
1 'polypeptide(L)'
;QIKLWQMWDKLIFTKLIRSFKMAIRPTKMTIAMSAVCLVCLIGWIMDVCTITSPEKKPILESTVSTIATFGHEAKTKIYLTDPADAMDAIEEYFIDGQRGVFSTLWNFSAARFNGATVSLMGRDVLNFFTNIWGFFIGLVWAIKYHTLYSIVFFTLTVPITCIAGGAISRCAALEFARGEKAGLGQAVRFAARNFLAFLTAPSVCIGIMAFLGLFIYLLGLIGNIPWAGELIIALGLGLALVFGLMTVLMLIGTTAGACLMFPAIAYESSNGYDAISRSFCYVFNQPWRMILYTAIVTVHGTIAYLFVRFFVYLLLIVTYTMLDLGIFNNPDGPDKLAMIWPKPEFFDLLA
;
A
#
# COMPACT_ATOMS: atom_id res chain seq x y z
N GLN A 1 -10.76 48.36 -3.02
CA GLN A 1 -10.38 47.41 -4.09
C GLN A 1 -9.59 46.28 -3.49
N ILE A 2 -10.24 45.15 -3.19
CA ILE A 2 -9.57 43.92 -2.78
C ILE A 2 -8.85 43.41 -4.04
N LYS A 3 -7.52 43.50 -4.07
CA LYS A 3 -6.73 43.04 -5.21
C LYS A 3 -7.04 41.55 -5.44
N LEU A 4 -7.52 41.18 -6.63
CA LEU A 4 -7.86 39.80 -7.02
C LEU A 4 -6.79 38.76 -6.59
N TRP A 5 -5.52 39.17 -6.57
CA TRP A 5 -4.39 38.39 -6.08
C TRP A 5 -4.54 37.91 -4.62
N GLN A 6 -5.07 38.73 -3.72
CA GLN A 6 -5.31 38.33 -2.32
C GLN A 6 -6.45 37.33 -2.16
N MET A 7 -7.42 37.33 -3.09
CA MET A 7 -8.46 36.29 -3.13
C MET A 7 -7.86 34.99 -3.65
N TRP A 8 -7.04 35.05 -4.70
CA TRP A 8 -6.32 33.89 -5.24
C TRP A 8 -5.41 33.19 -4.22
N ASP A 9 -4.66 33.96 -3.41
CA ASP A 9 -3.84 33.41 -2.32
C ASP A 9 -4.66 32.81 -1.16
N LYS A 10 -5.93 33.22 -1.01
CA LYS A 10 -6.87 32.66 -0.03
C LYS A 10 -7.63 31.45 -0.55
N LEU A 11 -7.63 31.18 -1.86
CA LEU A 11 -8.25 29.99 -2.41
C LEU A 11 -7.50 28.74 -1.92
N ILE A 12 -8.26 27.75 -1.46
CA ILE A 12 -7.73 26.46 -0.99
C ILE A 12 -6.88 25.79 -2.10
N PHE A 13 -7.22 26.04 -3.36
CA PHE A 13 -6.55 25.53 -4.55
C PHE A 13 -5.07 25.93 -4.67
N THR A 14 -4.69 27.19 -4.37
CA THR A 14 -3.29 27.64 -4.46
C THR A 14 -2.43 27.01 -3.38
N LYS A 15 -2.97 26.83 -2.18
CA LYS A 15 -2.32 26.06 -1.11
C LYS A 15 -2.11 24.60 -1.51
N LEU A 16 -3.04 24.04 -2.26
CA LEU A 16 -2.99 22.66 -2.70
C LEU A 16 -1.93 22.42 -3.79
N ILE A 17 -1.82 23.33 -4.76
CA ILE A 17 -0.71 23.31 -5.75
C ILE A 17 0.65 23.47 -5.04
N ARG A 18 0.71 24.27 -3.98
CA ARG A 18 1.94 24.41 -3.18
C ARG A 18 2.35 23.07 -2.56
N SER A 19 1.41 22.28 -2.05
CA SER A 19 1.67 20.93 -1.52
C SER A 19 2.26 19.99 -2.57
N PHE A 20 1.79 20.05 -3.83
CA PHE A 20 2.37 19.29 -4.94
C PHE A 20 3.84 19.67 -5.21
N LYS A 21 4.14 20.97 -5.25
CA LYS A 21 5.51 21.47 -5.40
C LYS A 21 6.41 21.05 -4.22
N MET A 22 5.86 20.97 -3.01
CA MET A 22 6.58 20.41 -1.87
C MET A 22 6.84 18.92 -2.09
N ALA A 23 5.86 18.14 -2.56
CA ALA A 23 6.00 16.69 -2.74
C ALA A 23 7.07 16.28 -3.77
N ILE A 24 7.18 17.00 -4.90
CA ILE A 24 8.10 16.67 -6.01
C ILE A 24 9.59 16.90 -5.71
N ARG A 25 9.92 17.44 -4.54
CA ARG A 25 11.33 17.74 -4.25
C ARG A 25 12.23 16.50 -4.29
N PRO A 26 13.45 16.63 -4.83
CA PRO A 26 14.34 15.51 -5.11
C PRO A 26 14.64 14.69 -3.86
N THR A 27 14.86 15.32 -2.70
CA THR A 27 15.14 14.61 -1.43
C THR A 27 14.05 13.59 -1.07
N LYS A 28 12.77 13.96 -1.20
CA LYS A 28 11.65 13.07 -0.86
C LYS A 28 11.52 11.96 -1.89
N MET A 29 11.67 12.29 -3.17
CA MET A 29 11.67 11.33 -4.27
C MET A 29 12.82 10.31 -4.16
N THR A 30 14.03 10.75 -3.80
CA THR A 30 15.17 9.85 -3.62
C THR A 30 14.99 8.92 -2.43
N ILE A 31 14.43 9.40 -1.32
CA ILE A 31 14.14 8.56 -0.15
C ILE A 31 13.08 7.52 -0.52
N ALA A 32 11.96 7.94 -1.14
CA ALA A 32 10.91 7.04 -1.57
C ALA A 32 11.43 5.98 -2.56
N MET A 33 12.18 6.41 -3.58
CA MET A 33 12.76 5.51 -4.57
C MET A 33 13.75 4.53 -3.93
N SER A 34 14.65 5.01 -3.07
CA SER A 34 15.60 4.14 -2.38
C SER A 34 14.91 3.09 -1.52
N ALA A 35 13.81 3.45 -0.82
CA ALA A 35 13.04 2.52 -0.02
C ALA A 35 12.36 1.45 -0.88
N VAL A 36 11.73 1.85 -1.98
CA VAL A 36 11.11 0.90 -2.94
C VAL A 36 12.15 -0.04 -3.53
N CYS A 37 13.29 0.50 -4.00
CA CYS A 37 14.38 -0.32 -4.55
C CYS A 37 14.91 -1.33 -3.52
N LEU A 38 15.08 -0.93 -2.26
CA LEU A 38 15.52 -1.84 -1.20
C LEU A 38 14.47 -2.94 -0.91
N VAL A 39 13.19 -2.60 -0.85
CA VAL A 39 12.10 -3.58 -0.66
C VAL A 39 12.06 -4.58 -1.83
N CYS A 40 12.14 -4.10 -3.07
CA CYS A 40 12.18 -4.95 -4.25
C CYS A 40 13.43 -5.84 -4.30
N LEU A 41 14.59 -5.29 -3.92
CA LEU A 41 15.85 -6.04 -3.86
C LEU A 41 15.79 -7.16 -2.81
N ILE A 42 15.23 -6.88 -1.62
CA ILE A 42 15.04 -7.88 -0.58
C ILE A 42 14.09 -8.98 -1.08
N GLY A 43 12.95 -8.61 -1.66
CA GLY A 43 12.00 -9.56 -2.22
C GLY A 43 12.62 -10.43 -3.31
N TRP A 44 13.40 -9.83 -4.22
CA TRP A 44 14.09 -10.55 -5.28
C TRP A 44 15.15 -11.52 -4.74
N ILE A 45 15.98 -11.11 -3.78
CA ILE A 45 16.96 -12.01 -3.15
C ILE A 45 16.26 -13.19 -2.49
N MET A 46 15.17 -12.94 -1.77
CA MET A 46 14.41 -13.99 -1.08
C MET A 46 13.73 -14.95 -2.07
N ASP A 47 13.21 -14.46 -3.20
CA ASP A 47 12.70 -15.29 -4.29
C ASP A 47 13.80 -16.19 -4.87
N VAL A 48 14.98 -15.64 -5.13
CA VAL A 48 16.13 -16.43 -5.63
C VAL A 48 16.55 -17.52 -4.63
N CYS A 49 16.49 -17.23 -3.33
CA CYS A 49 16.82 -18.21 -2.30
C CYS A 49 15.75 -19.30 -2.10
N THR A 50 14.51 -19.06 -2.51
CA THR A 50 13.39 -20.00 -2.31
C THR A 50 13.09 -20.87 -3.51
N ILE A 51 13.44 -20.43 -4.73
CA ILE A 51 13.33 -21.23 -5.95
C ILE A 51 14.50 -22.23 -5.99
N THR A 52 14.27 -23.46 -5.52
CA THR A 52 15.26 -24.56 -5.50
C THR A 52 15.07 -25.58 -6.64
N SER A 53 14.29 -25.27 -7.68
CA SER A 53 14.06 -26.17 -8.83
C SER A 53 14.86 -25.79 -10.08
N PRO A 54 15.38 -26.75 -10.88
CA PRO A 54 16.50 -26.55 -11.81
C PRO A 54 16.16 -25.94 -13.17
N GLU A 55 14.91 -25.62 -13.50
CA GLU A 55 14.56 -25.01 -14.79
C GLU A 55 14.49 -23.49 -14.70
N LYS A 56 15.65 -22.85 -14.89
CA LYS A 56 15.74 -21.39 -15.08
C LYS A 56 15.08 -20.99 -16.40
N LYS A 57 13.85 -20.47 -16.35
CA LYS A 57 13.42 -19.47 -17.35
C LYS A 57 14.04 -18.11 -16.99
N PRO A 58 14.61 -17.36 -17.95
CA PRO A 58 15.25 -16.09 -17.67
C PRO A 58 14.26 -15.10 -17.05
N ILE A 59 14.63 -14.56 -15.89
CA ILE A 59 13.78 -13.75 -14.99
C ILE A 59 13.25 -12.49 -15.69
N LEU A 60 14.01 -11.93 -16.65
CA LEU A 60 13.66 -10.69 -17.34
C LEU A 60 12.51 -10.85 -18.34
N GLU A 61 12.48 -11.95 -19.11
CA GLU A 61 11.36 -12.30 -20.00
C GLU A 61 10.13 -12.70 -19.19
N SER A 62 10.33 -13.37 -18.05
CA SER A 62 9.27 -13.73 -17.12
C SER A 62 8.58 -12.48 -16.59
N THR A 63 9.27 -11.49 -16.01
CA THR A 63 8.58 -10.36 -15.35
C THR A 63 7.71 -9.51 -16.28
N VAL A 64 8.15 -9.25 -17.53
CA VAL A 64 7.40 -8.40 -18.48
C VAL A 64 6.20 -9.16 -19.07
N SER A 65 6.40 -10.36 -19.62
CA SER A 65 5.30 -11.19 -20.15
C SER A 65 4.28 -11.61 -19.09
N THR A 66 4.69 -11.67 -17.82
CA THR A 66 3.87 -12.08 -16.67
C THR A 66 2.93 -10.98 -16.17
N ILE A 67 3.33 -9.70 -16.27
CA ILE A 67 2.44 -8.57 -15.93
C ILE A 67 1.28 -8.51 -16.92
N ALA A 68 1.57 -8.76 -18.20
CA ALA A 68 0.58 -8.88 -19.27
C ALA A 68 -0.34 -10.09 -19.10
N THR A 69 0.21 -11.30 -18.88
CA THR A 69 -0.60 -12.53 -18.75
C THR A 69 -1.48 -12.53 -17.51
N PHE A 70 -0.99 -12.12 -16.34
CA PHE A 70 -1.85 -12.02 -15.15
C PHE A 70 -2.84 -10.85 -15.25
N GLY A 71 -2.47 -9.73 -15.89
CA GLY A 71 -3.40 -8.65 -16.20
C GLY A 71 -4.55 -9.10 -17.11
N HIS A 72 -4.29 -10.05 -18.01
CA HIS A 72 -5.27 -10.63 -18.93
C HIS A 72 -6.12 -11.73 -18.29
N GLU A 73 -5.53 -12.62 -17.48
CA GLU A 73 -6.24 -13.68 -16.74
C GLU A 73 -7.01 -13.14 -15.52
N ALA A 74 -6.49 -12.15 -14.81
CA ALA A 74 -7.21 -11.46 -13.74
C ALA A 74 -8.40 -10.64 -14.29
N LYS A 75 -8.33 -10.21 -15.57
CA LYS A 75 -9.47 -9.66 -16.31
C LYS A 75 -10.55 -10.70 -16.59
N THR A 76 -10.23 -12.00 -16.60
CA THR A 76 -11.21 -13.08 -16.82
C THR A 76 -11.72 -13.67 -15.50
N LYS A 77 -10.92 -13.70 -14.43
CA LYS A 77 -11.36 -14.08 -13.06
C LYS A 77 -11.78 -12.87 -12.20
N ILE A 78 -12.61 -11.97 -12.76
CA ILE A 78 -13.15 -10.76 -12.09
C ILE A 78 -14.12 -11.08 -10.92
N TYR A 79 -14.51 -12.35 -10.72
CA TYR A 79 -15.57 -12.75 -9.78
C TYR A 79 -15.12 -13.56 -8.56
N LEU A 80 -13.95 -13.26 -8.00
CA LEU A 80 -13.56 -13.82 -6.71
C LEU A 80 -14.32 -13.09 -5.59
N THR A 81 -15.59 -13.45 -5.44
CA THR A 81 -16.46 -12.95 -4.35
C THR A 81 -16.16 -13.67 -3.04
N ASP A 82 -15.59 -14.89 -3.12
CA ASP A 82 -15.18 -15.68 -1.96
C ASP A 82 -13.67 -15.56 -1.71
N PRO A 83 -13.22 -15.25 -0.49
CA PRO A 83 -11.80 -15.26 -0.12
C PRO A 83 -11.12 -16.63 -0.28
N ALA A 84 -11.84 -17.75 -0.19
CA ALA A 84 -11.27 -19.08 -0.39
C ALA A 84 -10.85 -19.28 -1.86
N ASP A 85 -11.73 -18.99 -2.81
CA ASP A 85 -11.46 -19.08 -4.25
C ASP A 85 -10.29 -18.17 -4.66
N ALA A 86 -10.13 -17.02 -3.98
CA ALA A 86 -9.05 -16.09 -4.26
C ALA A 86 -7.70 -16.63 -3.81
N MET A 87 -7.66 -17.34 -2.68
CA MET A 87 -6.44 -17.99 -2.20
C MET A 87 -6.05 -19.17 -3.11
N ASP A 88 -7.02 -19.95 -3.55
CA ASP A 88 -6.80 -21.07 -4.47
C ASP A 88 -6.31 -20.59 -5.84
N ALA A 89 -6.83 -19.47 -6.35
CA ALA A 89 -6.33 -18.87 -7.60
C ALA A 89 -4.89 -18.34 -7.49
N ILE A 90 -4.48 -17.82 -6.32
CA ILE A 90 -3.09 -17.40 -6.10
C ILE A 90 -2.17 -18.62 -6.02
N GLU A 91 -2.62 -19.69 -5.37
CA GLU A 91 -1.88 -20.94 -5.26
C GLU A 91 -1.71 -21.63 -6.63
N GLU A 92 -2.77 -21.70 -7.43
CA GLU A 92 -2.74 -22.22 -8.81
C GLU A 92 -1.71 -21.44 -9.65
N TYR A 93 -1.72 -20.12 -9.56
CA TYR A 93 -0.78 -19.25 -10.27
C TYR A 93 0.67 -19.36 -9.77
N PHE A 94 0.87 -19.63 -8.48
CA PHE A 94 2.19 -19.90 -7.88
C PHE A 94 2.77 -21.23 -8.39
N ILE A 95 1.95 -22.29 -8.39
CA ILE A 95 2.34 -23.64 -8.79
C ILE A 95 2.64 -23.72 -10.29
N ASP A 96 1.78 -23.15 -11.15
CA ASP A 96 1.94 -23.22 -12.61
C ASP A 96 3.18 -22.44 -13.10
N GLY A 97 3.57 -21.39 -12.37
CA GLY A 97 4.68 -20.52 -12.77
C GLY A 97 6.08 -20.93 -12.29
N GLN A 98 6.23 -21.88 -11.35
CA GLN A 98 7.48 -22.08 -10.59
C GLN A 98 8.11 -20.75 -10.10
N ARG A 99 7.27 -19.82 -9.64
CA ARG A 99 7.69 -18.45 -9.32
C ARG A 99 8.04 -18.30 -7.84
N GLY A 100 8.80 -17.25 -7.51
CA GLY A 100 9.03 -16.86 -6.13
C GLY A 100 7.78 -16.26 -5.47
N VAL A 101 7.75 -16.28 -4.13
CA VAL A 101 6.63 -15.80 -3.31
C VAL A 101 6.43 -14.29 -3.46
N PHE A 102 7.51 -13.50 -3.49
CA PHE A 102 7.44 -12.06 -3.67
C PHE A 102 6.98 -11.67 -5.07
N SER A 103 7.50 -12.32 -6.12
CA SER A 103 7.09 -12.08 -7.50
C SER A 103 5.58 -12.33 -7.68
N THR A 104 5.06 -13.39 -7.06
CA THR A 104 3.63 -13.71 -7.07
C THR A 104 2.82 -12.64 -6.35
N LEU A 105 3.22 -12.27 -5.12
CA LEU A 105 2.53 -11.27 -4.33
C LEU A 105 2.57 -9.88 -4.98
N TRP A 106 3.71 -9.51 -5.57
CA TRP A 106 3.93 -8.24 -6.26
C TRP A 106 3.03 -8.11 -7.49
N ASN A 107 3.01 -9.14 -8.34
CA ASN A 107 2.19 -9.16 -9.55
C ASN A 107 0.70 -9.15 -9.22
N PHE A 108 0.28 -9.95 -8.24
CA PHE A 108 -1.10 -9.96 -7.76
C PHE A 108 -1.50 -8.58 -7.22
N SER A 109 -0.65 -7.96 -6.39
CA SER A 109 -0.91 -6.64 -5.81
C SER A 109 -0.98 -5.55 -6.89
N ALA A 110 -0.08 -5.58 -7.88
CA ALA A 110 -0.08 -4.64 -9.00
C ALA A 110 -1.35 -4.76 -9.84
N ALA A 111 -1.81 -5.99 -10.13
CA ALA A 111 -3.04 -6.24 -10.86
C ALA A 111 -4.27 -5.70 -10.10
N ARG A 112 -4.36 -5.94 -8.79
CA ARG A 112 -5.46 -5.42 -7.95
C ARG A 112 -5.42 -3.90 -7.85
N PHE A 113 -4.25 -3.29 -7.75
CA PHE A 113 -4.10 -1.85 -7.74
C PHE A 113 -4.52 -1.20 -9.09
N ASN A 114 -4.16 -1.83 -10.20
CA ASN A 114 -4.61 -1.41 -11.53
C ASN A 114 -6.13 -1.54 -11.66
N GLY A 115 -6.69 -2.69 -11.26
CA GLY A 115 -8.13 -2.96 -11.22
C GLY A 115 -8.89 -1.93 -10.38
N ALA A 116 -8.40 -1.61 -9.18
CA ALA A 116 -8.99 -0.59 -8.32
C ALA A 116 -9.01 0.79 -9.00
N THR A 117 -7.94 1.15 -9.73
CA THR A 117 -7.89 2.41 -10.48
C THR A 117 -8.93 2.43 -11.59
N VAL A 118 -9.04 1.35 -12.37
CA VAL A 118 -10.03 1.23 -13.46
C VAL A 118 -11.45 1.31 -12.92
N SER A 119 -11.77 0.58 -11.85
CA SER A 119 -13.08 0.61 -11.20
C SER A 119 -13.44 2.00 -10.68
N LEU A 120 -12.47 2.72 -10.11
CA LEU A 120 -12.67 4.09 -9.65
C LEU A 120 -12.99 5.05 -10.81
N MET A 121 -12.33 4.90 -11.97
CA MET A 121 -12.64 5.68 -13.19
C MET A 121 -14.01 5.29 -13.78
N GLY A 122 -14.36 4.00 -13.71
CA GLY A 122 -15.66 3.47 -14.12
C GLY A 122 -16.82 3.77 -13.15
N ARG A 123 -16.53 4.42 -12.00
CA ARG A 123 -17.48 4.69 -10.89
C ARG A 123 -18.08 3.43 -10.27
N ASP A 124 -17.41 2.29 -10.41
CA ASP A 124 -17.82 1.03 -9.81
C ASP A 124 -17.22 0.91 -8.41
N VAL A 125 -17.97 1.40 -7.43
CA VAL A 125 -17.55 1.47 -6.03
C VAL A 125 -17.41 0.07 -5.43
N LEU A 126 -18.27 -0.87 -5.81
CA LEU A 126 -18.21 -2.24 -5.29
C LEU A 126 -16.92 -2.91 -5.77
N ASN A 127 -16.62 -2.82 -7.06
CA ASN A 127 -15.40 -3.40 -7.60
C ASN A 127 -14.13 -2.69 -7.13
N PHE A 128 -14.21 -1.41 -6.76
CA PHE A 128 -13.10 -0.73 -6.09
C PHE A 128 -12.78 -1.39 -4.73
N PHE A 129 -13.80 -1.63 -3.90
CA PHE A 129 -13.63 -2.28 -2.60
C PHE A 129 -13.19 -3.75 -2.73
N THR A 130 -13.70 -4.52 -3.70
CA THR A 130 -13.25 -5.90 -3.90
C THR A 130 -11.77 -5.98 -4.29
N ASN A 131 -11.29 -5.05 -5.13
CA ASN A 131 -9.86 -4.99 -5.47
C ASN A 131 -8.98 -4.59 -4.27
N ILE A 132 -9.44 -3.67 -3.43
CA ILE A 132 -8.74 -3.32 -2.17
C ILE A 132 -8.74 -4.52 -1.22
N TRP A 133 -9.87 -5.20 -1.08
CA TRP A 133 -9.98 -6.39 -0.25
C TRP A 133 -9.05 -7.52 -0.72
N GLY A 134 -8.93 -7.70 -2.04
CA GLY A 134 -8.00 -8.62 -2.68
C GLY A 134 -6.56 -8.45 -2.19
N PHE A 135 -6.08 -7.22 -2.02
CA PHE A 135 -4.74 -6.97 -1.48
C PHE A 135 -4.52 -7.61 -0.11
N PHE A 136 -5.50 -7.51 0.79
CA PHE A 136 -5.43 -8.14 2.11
C PHE A 136 -5.46 -9.67 2.01
N ILE A 137 -6.25 -10.23 1.09
CA ILE A 137 -6.26 -11.69 0.85
C ILE A 137 -4.89 -12.17 0.41
N GLY A 138 -4.22 -11.47 -0.52
CA GLY A 138 -2.85 -11.82 -0.95
C GLY A 138 -1.85 -11.80 0.21
N LEU A 139 -1.98 -10.84 1.12
CA LEU A 139 -1.18 -10.77 2.35
C LEU A 139 -1.43 -11.98 3.28
N VAL A 140 -2.70 -12.34 3.46
CA VAL A 140 -3.11 -13.49 4.29
C VAL A 140 -2.60 -14.80 3.69
N TRP A 141 -2.69 -14.97 2.36
CA TRP A 141 -2.11 -16.11 1.64
C TRP A 141 -0.60 -16.22 1.91
N ALA A 142 0.16 -15.13 1.76
CA ALA A 142 1.59 -15.15 2.00
C ALA A 142 1.96 -15.54 3.44
N ILE A 143 1.20 -15.07 4.43
CA ILE A 143 1.42 -15.40 5.85
C ILE A 143 1.03 -16.86 6.16
N LYS A 144 -0.08 -17.35 5.60
CA LYS A 144 -0.64 -18.67 5.89
C LYS A 144 0.16 -19.80 5.24
N TYR A 145 0.49 -19.68 3.95
CA TYR A 145 1.20 -20.73 3.20
C TYR A 145 2.72 -20.58 3.27
N HIS A 146 3.24 -19.36 3.42
CA HIS A 146 4.67 -19.07 3.45
C HIS A 146 5.08 -18.28 4.70
N THR A 147 4.77 -18.83 5.88
CA THR A 147 4.97 -18.14 7.17
C THR A 147 6.42 -17.72 7.43
N LEU A 148 7.40 -18.61 7.22
CA LEU A 148 8.82 -18.30 7.46
C LEU A 148 9.31 -17.18 6.51
N TYR A 149 8.92 -17.26 5.24
CA TYR A 149 9.23 -16.25 4.23
C TYR A 149 8.66 -14.89 4.64
N SER A 150 7.38 -14.86 5.01
CA SER A 150 6.68 -13.64 5.42
C SER A 150 7.30 -13.03 6.66
N ILE A 151 7.67 -13.82 7.68
CA ILE A 151 8.32 -13.31 8.91
C ILE A 151 9.64 -12.60 8.56
N VAL A 152 10.50 -13.22 7.76
CA VAL A 152 11.78 -12.62 7.36
C VAL A 152 11.55 -11.37 6.51
N PHE A 153 10.66 -11.43 5.52
CA PHE A 153 10.36 -10.32 4.62
C PHE A 153 9.79 -9.11 5.37
N PHE A 154 8.77 -9.30 6.21
CA PHE A 154 8.18 -8.21 6.99
C PHE A 154 9.16 -7.63 8.01
N THR A 155 9.99 -8.46 8.65
CA THR A 155 10.99 -8.00 9.61
C THR A 155 12.03 -7.08 8.97
N LEU A 156 12.40 -7.32 7.70
CA LEU A 156 13.33 -6.48 6.95
C LEU A 156 12.65 -5.25 6.35
N THR A 157 11.43 -5.39 5.82
CA THR A 157 10.74 -4.31 5.09
C THR A 157 10.08 -3.29 6.00
N VAL A 158 9.49 -3.69 7.13
CA VAL A 158 8.84 -2.76 8.08
C VAL A 158 9.79 -1.65 8.56
N PRO A 159 11.04 -1.93 8.98
CA PRO A 159 11.99 -0.87 9.33
C PRO A 159 12.27 0.11 8.19
N ILE A 160 12.43 -0.40 6.97
CA ILE A 160 12.70 0.43 5.78
C ILE A 160 11.52 1.38 5.53
N THR A 161 10.29 0.85 5.55
CA THR A 161 9.08 1.65 5.34
C THR A 161 8.87 2.66 6.48
N CYS A 162 9.14 2.27 7.73
CA CYS A 162 9.06 3.17 8.88
C CYS A 162 10.04 4.34 8.77
N ILE A 163 11.31 4.06 8.45
CA ILE A 163 12.37 5.08 8.31
C ILE A 163 12.07 5.99 7.11
N ALA A 164 11.69 5.42 5.97
CA ALA A 164 11.38 6.19 4.76
C ALA A 164 10.15 7.09 4.98
N GLY A 165 9.06 6.53 5.52
CA GLY A 165 7.84 7.27 5.85
C GLY A 165 8.11 8.40 6.85
N GLY A 166 8.82 8.11 7.94
CA GLY A 166 9.19 9.11 8.94
C GLY A 166 10.09 10.21 8.39
N ALA A 167 11.05 9.88 7.51
CA ALA A 167 11.93 10.85 6.87
C ALA A 167 11.16 11.76 5.89
N ILE A 168 10.25 11.20 5.08
CA ILE A 168 9.40 11.97 4.15
C ILE A 168 8.49 12.91 4.94
N SER A 169 7.84 12.42 6.01
CA SER A 169 7.01 13.24 6.89
C SER A 169 7.81 14.36 7.55
N ARG A 170 9.05 14.10 7.98
CA ARG A 170 9.93 15.13 8.57
C ARG A 170 10.36 16.18 7.55
N CYS A 171 10.71 15.78 6.33
CA CYS A 171 11.00 16.71 5.25
C CYS A 171 9.79 17.62 4.95
N ALA A 172 8.59 17.04 4.89
CA ALA A 172 7.36 17.81 4.67
C ALA A 172 7.07 18.78 5.82
N ALA A 173 7.24 18.33 7.08
CA ALA A 173 7.04 19.15 8.27
C ALA A 173 7.98 20.37 8.31
N LEU A 174 9.29 20.16 8.10
CA LEU A 174 10.27 21.25 8.12
C LEU A 174 10.06 22.25 6.98
N GLU A 175 9.72 21.76 5.79
CA GLU A 175 9.44 22.61 4.65
C GLU A 175 8.17 23.44 4.83
N PHE A 176 7.12 22.84 5.40
CA PHE A 176 5.86 23.55 5.64
C PHE A 176 5.97 24.55 6.79
N ALA A 177 6.62 24.18 7.90
CA ALA A 177 6.69 25.01 9.10
C ALA A 177 7.77 26.11 9.03
N ARG A 178 8.95 25.80 8.48
CA ARG A 178 10.12 26.71 8.51
C ARG A 178 10.56 27.19 7.12
N GLY A 179 10.00 26.62 6.05
CA GLY A 179 10.50 26.86 4.69
C GLY A 179 11.90 26.26 4.44
N GLU A 180 12.45 25.54 5.42
CA GLU A 180 13.78 24.95 5.36
C GLU A 180 13.81 23.72 4.46
N LYS A 181 14.89 23.58 3.69
CA LYS A 181 15.13 22.39 2.89
C LYS A 181 15.89 21.39 3.76
N ALA A 182 15.19 20.40 4.30
CA ALA A 182 15.85 19.33 5.04
C ALA A 182 16.81 18.55 4.13
N GLY A 183 18.07 18.44 4.53
CA GLY A 183 19.04 17.59 3.85
C GLY A 183 18.70 16.11 4.02
N LEU A 184 19.01 15.29 2.99
CA LEU A 184 18.70 13.85 2.97
C LEU A 184 19.21 13.12 4.22
N GLY A 185 20.47 13.34 4.58
CA GLY A 185 21.07 12.72 5.77
C GLY A 185 20.43 13.16 7.09
N GLN A 186 19.98 14.41 7.19
CA GLN A 186 19.32 14.91 8.41
C GLN A 186 17.93 14.27 8.58
N ALA A 187 17.17 14.13 7.50
CA ALA A 187 15.86 13.50 7.53
C ALA A 187 15.94 12.00 7.88
N VAL A 188 16.85 11.27 7.23
CA VAL A 188 17.05 9.84 7.51
C VAL A 188 17.60 9.62 8.91
N ARG A 189 18.56 10.44 9.37
CA ARG A 189 19.10 10.34 10.74
C ARG A 189 18.04 10.61 11.80
N PHE A 190 17.14 11.56 11.57
CA PHE A 190 16.00 11.80 12.46
C PHE A 190 15.08 10.57 12.50
N ALA A 191 14.73 10.02 11.33
CA ALA A 191 13.86 8.85 11.25
C ALA A 191 14.48 7.60 11.89
N ALA A 192 15.79 7.37 11.70
CA ALA A 192 16.52 6.27 12.32
C ALA A 192 16.59 6.41 13.86
N ARG A 193 16.83 7.63 14.37
CA ARG A 193 16.85 7.89 15.82
C ARG A 193 15.48 7.68 16.47
N ASN A 194 14.39 7.99 15.76
CA ASN A 194 13.02 7.84 16.23
C ASN A 194 12.32 6.58 15.69
N PHE A 195 13.07 5.62 15.13
CA PHE A 195 12.49 4.43 14.50
C PHE A 195 11.55 3.67 15.45
N LEU A 196 11.94 3.54 16.72
CA LEU A 196 11.12 2.90 17.74
C LEU A 196 9.77 3.61 17.93
N ALA A 197 9.70 4.94 17.84
CA ALA A 197 8.42 5.64 17.93
C ALA A 197 7.52 5.33 16.73
N PHE A 198 8.09 5.26 15.53
CA PHE A 198 7.36 4.91 14.31
C PHE A 198 6.89 3.44 14.30
N LEU A 199 7.68 2.53 14.85
CA LEU A 199 7.34 1.11 14.94
C LEU A 199 6.31 0.85 16.06
N THR A 200 6.50 1.45 17.22
CA THR A 200 5.64 1.24 18.39
C THR A 200 4.24 1.81 18.20
N ALA A 201 4.07 2.90 17.45
CA ALA A 201 2.76 3.51 17.29
C ALA A 201 1.70 2.54 16.71
N PRO A 202 1.89 1.91 15.53
CA PRO A 202 0.95 0.91 15.04
C PRO A 202 0.96 -0.38 15.87
N SER A 203 2.14 -0.82 16.33
CA SER A 203 2.29 -2.11 17.03
C SER A 203 1.57 -2.13 18.38
N VAL A 204 1.59 -1.01 19.12
CA VAL A 204 0.87 -0.87 20.39
C VAL A 204 -0.64 -0.93 20.16
N CYS A 205 -1.17 -0.29 19.12
CA CYS A 205 -2.59 -0.37 18.79
C CYS A 205 -3.01 -1.82 18.51
N ILE A 206 -2.23 -2.56 17.70
CA ILE A 206 -2.47 -3.98 17.42
C ILE A 206 -2.38 -4.81 18.70
N GLY A 207 -1.38 -4.56 19.53
CA GLY A 207 -1.18 -5.27 20.80
C GLY A 207 -2.35 -5.08 21.77
N ILE A 208 -2.88 -3.87 21.91
CA ILE A 208 -4.03 -3.62 22.78
C ILE A 208 -5.30 -4.25 22.19
N MET A 209 -5.53 -4.17 20.87
CA MET A 209 -6.66 -4.86 20.23
C MET A 209 -6.59 -6.38 20.43
N ALA A 210 -5.41 -6.98 20.28
CA ALA A 210 -5.20 -8.40 20.51
C ALA A 210 -5.42 -8.78 21.98
N PHE A 211 -4.94 -7.95 22.91
CA PHE A 211 -5.14 -8.16 24.35
C PHE A 211 -6.63 -8.09 24.74
N LEU A 212 -7.36 -7.09 24.25
CA LEU A 212 -8.81 -6.97 24.49
C LEU A 212 -9.59 -8.12 23.85
N GLY A 213 -9.25 -8.47 22.60
CA GLY A 213 -9.82 -9.61 21.89
C GLY A 213 -9.56 -10.95 22.57
N LEU A 214 -8.40 -11.10 23.22
CA LEU A 214 -8.05 -12.31 23.98
C LEU A 214 -9.04 -12.55 25.14
N PHE A 215 -9.47 -11.51 25.87
CA PHE A 215 -10.48 -11.69 26.92
C PHE A 215 -11.82 -12.16 26.39
N ILE A 216 -12.25 -11.60 25.25
CA ILE A 216 -13.50 -12.02 24.59
C ILE A 216 -13.38 -13.46 24.12
N TYR A 217 -12.24 -13.82 23.51
CA TYR A 217 -11.95 -15.18 23.08
C TYR A 217 -11.94 -16.18 24.24
N LEU A 218 -11.27 -15.86 25.35
CA LEU A 218 -11.23 -16.71 26.54
C LEU A 218 -12.62 -16.90 27.16
N LEU A 219 -13.45 -15.85 27.19
CA LEU A 219 -14.83 -15.97 27.63
C LEU A 219 -15.62 -16.92 26.72
N GLY A 220 -15.44 -16.81 25.41
CA GLY A 220 -16.02 -17.75 24.44
C GLY A 220 -15.58 -19.19 24.66
N LEU A 221 -14.31 -19.42 24.99
CA LEU A 221 -13.76 -20.75 25.28
C LEU A 221 -14.38 -21.38 26.53
N ILE A 222 -14.54 -20.58 27.61
CA ILE A 222 -15.21 -21.01 28.85
C ILE A 222 -16.68 -21.39 28.59
N GLY A 223 -17.28 -20.76 27.58
CA GLY A 223 -18.62 -21.07 27.10
C GLY A 223 -18.84 -22.51 26.65
N ASN A 224 -17.78 -23.24 26.28
CA ASN A 224 -17.88 -24.61 25.81
C ASN A 224 -18.07 -25.65 26.94
N ILE A 225 -18.17 -25.23 28.21
CA ILE A 225 -18.36 -26.13 29.35
C ILE A 225 -19.83 -26.57 29.43
N PRO A 226 -20.15 -27.87 29.35
CA PRO A 226 -21.49 -28.37 29.05
C PRO A 226 -22.60 -28.05 30.06
N TRP A 227 -22.31 -27.52 31.27
CA TRP A 227 -23.34 -27.14 32.26
C TRP A 227 -23.22 -25.72 32.84
N ALA A 228 -22.02 -25.12 32.82
CA ALA A 228 -21.78 -23.79 33.39
C ALA A 228 -21.50 -22.72 32.32
N GLY A 229 -21.22 -23.14 31.08
CA GLY A 229 -20.80 -22.25 30.00
C GLY A 229 -21.83 -21.19 29.66
N GLU A 230 -23.11 -21.56 29.53
CA GLU A 230 -24.19 -20.64 29.18
C GLU A 230 -24.38 -19.53 30.22
N LEU A 231 -24.35 -19.88 31.52
CA LEU A 231 -24.49 -18.91 32.60
C LEU A 231 -23.30 -17.96 32.68
N ILE A 232 -22.08 -18.48 32.49
CA ILE A 232 -20.85 -17.67 32.49
C ILE A 232 -20.80 -16.73 31.30
N ILE A 233 -21.21 -17.19 30.10
CA ILE A 233 -21.34 -16.32 28.93
C ILE A 233 -22.40 -15.25 29.19
N ALA A 234 -23.58 -15.61 29.70
CA ALA A 234 -24.65 -14.65 29.96
C ALA A 234 -24.21 -13.54 30.93
N LEU A 235 -23.48 -13.91 31.99
CA LEU A 235 -22.95 -12.97 32.97
C LEU A 235 -21.77 -12.16 32.41
N GLY A 236 -20.89 -12.79 31.63
CA GLY A 236 -19.73 -12.17 31.00
C GLY A 236 -20.04 -11.34 29.75
N LEU A 237 -21.24 -11.49 29.16
CA LEU A 237 -21.64 -10.84 27.91
C LEU A 237 -21.55 -9.31 28.02
N GLY A 238 -21.97 -8.74 29.16
CA GLY A 238 -21.83 -7.30 29.40
C GLY A 238 -20.38 -6.84 29.31
N LEU A 239 -19.46 -7.59 29.92
CA LEU A 239 -18.02 -7.29 29.87
C LEU A 239 -17.45 -7.52 28.45
N ALA A 240 -17.89 -8.57 27.76
CA ALA A 240 -17.49 -8.85 26.39
C ALA A 240 -17.95 -7.76 25.41
N LEU A 241 -19.15 -7.22 25.58
CA LEU A 241 -19.63 -6.08 24.78
C LEU A 241 -18.81 -4.82 25.03
N VAL A 242 -18.40 -4.56 26.28
CA VAL A 242 -17.52 -3.43 26.60
C VAL A 242 -16.15 -3.60 25.92
N PHE A 243 -15.51 -4.76 26.06
CA PHE A 243 -14.24 -5.03 25.37
C PHE A 243 -14.38 -5.03 23.85
N GLY A 244 -15.50 -5.53 23.32
CA GLY A 244 -15.82 -5.51 21.90
C GLY A 244 -15.95 -4.08 21.39
N LEU A 245 -16.69 -3.23 22.12
CA LEU A 245 -16.82 -1.81 21.81
C LEU A 245 -15.45 -1.11 21.83
N MET A 246 -14.63 -1.35 22.85
CA MET A 246 -13.27 -0.78 22.93
C MET A 246 -12.40 -1.23 21.75
N THR A 247 -12.50 -2.50 21.36
CA THR A 247 -11.76 -3.06 20.22
C THR A 247 -12.22 -2.43 18.90
N VAL A 248 -13.53 -2.27 18.69
CA VAL A 248 -14.10 -1.59 17.50
C VAL A 248 -13.67 -0.13 17.44
N LEU A 249 -13.74 0.60 18.55
CA LEU A 249 -13.27 1.98 18.60
C LEU A 249 -11.77 2.06 18.30
N MET A 250 -10.95 1.18 18.85
CA MET A 250 -9.53 1.10 18.52
C MET A 250 -9.28 0.77 17.04
N LEU A 251 -10.07 -0.13 16.46
CA LEU A 251 -9.96 -0.48 15.05
C LEU A 251 -10.25 0.73 14.16
N ILE A 252 -11.34 1.45 14.43
CA ILE A 252 -11.71 2.68 13.71
C ILE A 252 -10.63 3.76 13.90
N GLY A 253 -10.19 3.99 15.13
CA GLY A 253 -9.16 4.98 15.46
C GLY A 253 -7.81 4.67 14.80
N THR A 254 -7.42 3.39 14.75
CA THR A 254 -6.16 2.95 14.15
C THR A 254 -6.23 3.02 12.63
N THR A 255 -7.30 2.53 12.01
CA THR A 255 -7.43 2.55 10.54
C THR A 255 -7.55 3.98 10.00
N ALA A 256 -8.39 4.82 10.61
CA ALA A 256 -8.53 6.22 10.20
C ALA A 256 -7.34 7.09 10.63
N GLY A 257 -6.70 6.77 11.75
CA GLY A 257 -5.61 7.54 12.34
C GLY A 257 -4.20 7.13 11.89
N ALA A 258 -3.99 5.95 11.32
CA ALA A 258 -2.68 5.44 10.93
C ALA A 258 -1.92 6.40 10.01
N CYS A 259 -2.63 7.02 9.06
CA CYS A 259 -2.08 8.01 8.13
C CYS A 259 -1.56 9.28 8.84
N LEU A 260 -2.04 9.59 10.04
CA LEU A 260 -1.67 10.78 10.81
C LEU A 260 -0.58 10.51 11.86
N MET A 261 -0.40 9.27 12.30
CA MET A 261 0.59 8.91 13.33
C MET A 261 2.02 9.27 12.89
N PHE A 262 2.38 8.96 11.65
CA PHE A 262 3.70 9.27 11.08
C PHE A 262 3.97 10.80 11.00
N PRO A 263 3.07 11.61 10.42
CA PRO A 263 3.17 13.07 10.50
C PRO A 263 3.21 13.64 11.92
N ALA A 264 2.43 13.09 12.86
CA ALA A 264 2.40 13.58 14.25
C ALA A 264 3.76 13.40 14.94
N ILE A 265 4.37 12.21 14.82
CA ILE A 265 5.72 11.94 15.33
C ILE A 265 6.75 12.84 14.63
N ALA A 266 6.61 13.03 13.31
CA ALA A 266 7.56 13.84 12.54
C ALA A 266 7.49 15.34 12.85
N TYR A 267 6.32 15.88 13.19
CA TYR A 267 6.14 17.29 13.51
C TYR A 267 6.63 17.61 14.91
N GLU A 268 6.31 16.75 15.88
CA GLU A 268 6.50 17.05 17.30
C GLU A 268 7.62 16.27 17.97
N SER A 269 8.23 15.29 17.28
CA SER A 269 9.25 14.40 17.83
C SER A 269 8.79 13.71 19.13
N SER A 270 7.49 13.44 19.24
CA SER A 270 6.88 12.84 20.43
C SER A 270 6.93 11.31 20.39
N ASN A 271 6.74 10.69 21.56
CA ASN A 271 6.70 9.24 21.71
C ASN A 271 5.47 8.65 21.00
N GLY A 272 5.56 7.37 20.58
CA GLY A 272 4.48 6.68 19.86
C GLY A 272 3.11 6.77 20.55
N TYR A 273 3.06 6.71 21.88
CA TYR A 273 1.82 6.85 22.66
C TYR A 273 1.14 8.22 22.53
N ASP A 274 1.92 9.32 22.56
CA ASP A 274 1.37 10.67 22.39
C ASP A 274 0.84 10.87 20.96
N ALA A 275 1.56 10.32 19.97
CA ALA A 275 1.11 10.33 18.58
C ALA A 275 -0.20 9.57 18.36
N ILE A 276 -0.39 8.40 19.01
CA ILE A 276 -1.65 7.65 18.98
C ILE A 276 -2.78 8.50 19.57
N SER A 277 -2.59 9.02 20.79
CA SER A 277 -3.62 9.80 21.50
C SER A 277 -4.12 10.98 20.66
N ARG A 278 -3.21 11.73 20.03
CA ARG A 278 -3.57 12.86 19.16
C ARG A 278 -4.27 12.43 17.89
N SER A 279 -3.76 11.39 17.23
CA SER A 279 -4.38 10.84 16.03
C SER A 279 -5.82 10.40 16.30
N PHE A 280 -6.06 9.77 17.46
CA PHE A 280 -7.39 9.34 17.88
C PHE A 280 -8.28 10.55 18.22
N CYS A 281 -7.75 11.56 18.91
CA CYS A 281 -8.47 12.81 19.16
C CYS A 281 -8.92 13.48 17.86
N TYR A 282 -8.10 13.49 16.80
CA TYR A 282 -8.52 14.05 15.50
C TYR A 282 -9.63 13.24 14.84
N VAL A 283 -9.56 11.90 14.91
CA VAL A 283 -10.57 10.99 14.36
C VAL A 283 -11.91 11.15 15.09
N PHE A 284 -11.91 11.11 16.43
CA PHE A 284 -13.15 11.09 17.22
C PHE A 284 -13.75 12.48 17.46
N ASN A 285 -12.93 13.53 17.61
CA ASN A 285 -13.48 14.88 17.87
C ASN A 285 -13.95 15.58 16.60
N GLN A 286 -13.41 15.24 15.43
CA GLN A 286 -13.75 15.90 14.15
C GLN A 286 -13.91 14.90 12.98
N PRO A 287 -14.79 13.88 13.11
CA PRO A 287 -14.89 12.78 12.14
C PRO A 287 -15.24 13.28 10.73
N TRP A 288 -16.12 14.28 10.62
CA TRP A 288 -16.51 14.82 9.32
C TRP A 288 -15.36 15.50 8.58
N ARG A 289 -14.48 16.21 9.29
CA ARG A 289 -13.30 16.85 8.70
C ARG A 289 -12.28 15.80 8.26
N MET A 290 -12.13 14.74 9.03
CA MET A 290 -11.27 13.61 8.68
C MET A 290 -11.75 12.93 7.41
N ILE A 291 -13.04 12.63 7.29
CA ILE A 291 -13.62 12.02 6.07
C ILE A 291 -13.36 12.91 4.85
N LEU A 292 -13.62 14.22 4.96
CA LEU A 292 -13.38 15.17 3.88
C LEU A 292 -11.90 15.24 3.47
N TYR A 293 -10.98 15.30 4.44
CA TYR A 293 -9.55 15.34 4.12
C TYR A 293 -9.05 14.04 3.52
N THR A 294 -9.49 12.88 4.01
CA THR A 294 -9.18 11.59 3.41
C THR A 294 -9.70 11.53 1.97
N ALA A 295 -10.94 11.95 1.72
CA ALA A 295 -11.51 12.00 0.37
C ALA A 295 -10.69 12.91 -0.58
N ILE A 296 -10.30 14.10 -0.12
CA ILE A 296 -9.46 15.03 -0.89
C ILE A 296 -8.09 14.41 -1.19
N VAL A 297 -7.47 13.76 -0.20
CA VAL A 297 -6.18 13.07 -0.36
C VAL A 297 -6.31 11.91 -1.35
N THR A 298 -7.37 11.11 -1.29
CA THR A 298 -7.63 10.03 -2.23
C THR A 298 -7.79 10.56 -3.65
N VAL A 299 -8.63 11.58 -3.87
CA VAL A 299 -8.82 12.17 -5.20
C VAL A 299 -7.51 12.74 -5.75
N HIS A 300 -6.74 13.47 -4.94
CA HIS A 300 -5.45 13.99 -5.37
C HIS A 300 -4.42 12.89 -5.60
N GLY A 301 -4.38 11.86 -4.77
CA GLY A 301 -3.53 10.69 -4.94
C GLY A 301 -3.81 9.98 -6.26
N THR A 302 -5.08 9.76 -6.59
CA THR A 302 -5.51 9.18 -7.87
C THR A 302 -5.10 10.04 -9.05
N ILE A 303 -5.35 11.36 -9.01
CA ILE A 303 -4.95 12.27 -10.09
C ILE A 303 -3.43 12.27 -10.28
N ALA A 304 -2.66 12.34 -9.19
CA ALA A 304 -1.20 12.32 -9.24
C ALA A 304 -0.67 10.98 -9.80
N TYR A 305 -1.27 9.86 -9.38
CA TYR A 305 -0.94 8.54 -9.91
C TYR A 305 -1.23 8.45 -11.41
N LEU A 306 -2.41 8.87 -11.87
CA LEU A 306 -2.77 8.88 -13.29
C LEU A 306 -1.85 9.79 -14.11
N PHE A 307 -1.42 10.91 -13.55
CA PHE A 307 -0.46 11.79 -14.21
C PHE A 307 0.91 11.12 -14.38
N VAL A 308 1.43 10.47 -13.34
CA VAL A 308 2.69 9.71 -13.43
C VAL A 308 2.55 8.56 -14.43
N ARG A 309 1.43 7.84 -14.39
CA ARG A 309 1.12 6.75 -15.33
C ARG A 309 1.07 7.24 -16.77
N PHE A 310 0.44 8.39 -17.01
CA PHE A 310 0.39 9.03 -18.32
C PHE A 310 1.78 9.42 -18.82
N PHE A 311 2.63 9.95 -17.94
CA PHE A 311 4.01 10.27 -18.30
C PHE A 311 4.82 9.03 -18.68
N VAL A 312 4.68 7.94 -17.91
CA VAL A 312 5.31 6.64 -18.23
C VAL A 312 4.77 6.10 -19.56
N TYR A 313 3.46 6.13 -19.77
CA TYR A 313 2.85 5.73 -21.04
C TYR A 313 3.40 6.54 -22.23
N LEU A 314 3.50 7.86 -22.11
CA LEU A 314 4.09 8.72 -23.14
C LEU A 314 5.54 8.35 -23.42
N LEU A 315 6.33 8.11 -22.38
CA LEU A 315 7.71 7.68 -22.52
C LEU A 315 7.81 6.35 -23.28
N LEU A 316 6.98 5.36 -22.92
CA LEU A 316 6.98 4.05 -23.55
C LEU A 316 6.48 4.11 -25.00
N ILE A 317 5.37 4.80 -25.28
CA ILE A 317 4.82 4.88 -26.64
C ILE A 317 5.71 5.67 -27.59
N VAL A 318 6.35 6.75 -27.12
CA VAL A 318 7.33 7.50 -27.93
C VAL A 318 8.55 6.63 -28.21
N THR A 319 9.05 5.89 -27.21
CA THR A 319 10.18 4.97 -27.41
C THR A 319 9.81 3.84 -28.39
N TYR A 320 8.63 3.23 -28.22
CA TYR A 320 8.11 2.18 -29.10
C TYR A 320 7.98 2.68 -30.54
N THR A 321 7.34 3.82 -30.76
CA THR A 321 7.12 4.37 -32.11
C THR A 321 8.43 4.79 -32.78
N MET A 322 9.40 5.33 -32.03
CA MET A 322 10.72 5.65 -32.58
C MET A 322 11.51 4.39 -32.96
N LEU A 323 11.40 3.32 -32.17
CA LEU A 323 11.98 2.01 -32.50
C LEU A 323 11.30 1.40 -33.73
N ASP A 324 9.97 1.45 -33.80
CA ASP A 324 9.18 0.91 -34.91
C ASP A 324 9.51 1.60 -36.24
N LEU A 325 9.63 2.94 -36.22
CA LEU A 325 10.08 3.72 -37.37
C LEU A 325 11.50 3.37 -37.83
N GLY A 326 12.36 2.92 -36.90
CA GLY A 326 13.74 2.52 -37.20
C GLY A 326 13.89 1.08 -37.69
N ILE A 327 12.88 0.22 -37.48
CA ILE A 327 12.90 -1.18 -37.86
C ILE A 327 12.24 -1.32 -39.23
N PHE A 328 13.01 -1.78 -40.22
CA PHE A 328 12.45 -2.13 -41.52
C PHE A 328 11.72 -3.48 -41.41
N ASN A 329 10.40 -3.43 -41.23
CA ASN A 329 9.54 -4.60 -41.22
C ASN A 329 9.42 -5.17 -42.65
N ASN A 330 9.45 -6.50 -42.76
CA ASN A 330 9.25 -7.19 -44.04
C ASN A 330 7.73 -7.34 -44.25
N PRO A 331 7.16 -6.99 -45.41
CA PRO A 331 5.70 -6.94 -45.60
C PRO A 331 4.98 -8.29 -45.39
N ASP A 332 5.70 -9.41 -45.50
CA ASP A 332 5.14 -10.76 -45.34
C ASP A 332 5.49 -11.43 -44.00
N GLY A 333 6.13 -10.71 -43.08
CA GLY A 333 6.57 -11.24 -41.78
C GLY A 333 5.88 -10.55 -40.60
N PRO A 334 5.66 -11.27 -39.48
CA PRO A 334 5.18 -10.66 -38.24
C PRO A 334 6.15 -9.57 -37.75
N ASP A 335 5.61 -8.44 -37.27
CA ASP A 335 6.38 -7.27 -36.83
C ASP A 335 7.43 -7.68 -35.78
N LYS A 336 8.71 -7.51 -36.12
CA LYS A 336 9.84 -7.92 -35.27
C LYS A 336 9.81 -7.23 -33.91
N LEU A 337 9.37 -5.96 -33.89
CA LEU A 337 9.25 -5.21 -32.65
C LEU A 337 8.11 -5.75 -31.77
N ALA A 338 6.95 -6.02 -32.35
CA ALA A 338 5.79 -6.54 -31.63
C ALA A 338 6.03 -7.93 -31.01
N MET A 339 6.98 -8.71 -31.55
CA MET A 339 7.43 -9.97 -30.92
C MET A 339 8.29 -9.77 -29.67
N ILE A 340 9.14 -8.73 -29.66
CA ILE A 340 10.11 -8.51 -28.57
C ILE A 340 9.48 -7.67 -27.47
N TRP A 341 8.68 -6.68 -27.86
CA TRP A 341 8.01 -5.76 -26.96
C TRP A 341 6.62 -5.45 -27.53
N PRO A 342 5.54 -5.91 -26.89
CA PRO A 342 4.20 -5.58 -27.34
C PRO A 342 3.90 -4.09 -27.18
N LYS A 343 2.96 -3.59 -27.98
CA LYS A 343 2.62 -2.17 -27.99
C LYS A 343 2.05 -1.75 -26.62
N PRO A 344 2.63 -0.75 -25.94
CA PRO A 344 2.16 -0.33 -24.63
C PRO A 344 0.76 0.29 -24.74
N GLU A 345 -0.14 -0.09 -23.83
CA GLU A 345 -1.46 0.53 -23.66
C GLU A 345 -1.51 1.33 -22.35
N PHE A 346 -2.41 2.32 -22.27
CA PHE A 346 -2.51 3.16 -21.07
C PHE A 346 -2.86 2.34 -19.80
N PHE A 347 -3.73 1.33 -19.96
CA PHE A 347 -4.13 0.45 -18.86
C PHE A 347 -3.28 -0.81 -18.73
N ASP A 348 -2.41 -1.08 -19.69
CA ASP A 348 -1.44 -2.18 -19.68
C ASP A 348 -0.10 -1.72 -20.27
N LEU A 349 0.74 -1.16 -19.40
CA LEU A 349 1.99 -0.52 -19.80
C LEU A 349 3.06 -1.52 -20.26
N LEU A 350 2.90 -2.80 -19.88
CA LEU A 350 3.87 -3.87 -20.08
C LEU A 350 3.22 -5.08 -20.78
N ALA A 351 2.12 -4.83 -21.51
CA ALA A 351 1.43 -5.81 -22.34
C ALA A 351 2.40 -6.68 -23.14
#